data_AF-A0A959FWX0-F1
#
_entry.id   AF-A0A959FWX0-F1
#
_cell.length_a   1.000
_cell.length_b   1.000
_cell.length_c   1.000
_cell.angle_alpha   90.00
_cell.angle_beta   90.00
_cell.angle_gamma   90.00
#
_symmetry.space_group_name_H-M   'P 1'
#
loop_
_entity.id
_entity.type
_entity.pdbx_description
1 polymer ?
#
loop_
_entity_poly.entity_id
_entity_poly.type
_entity_poly.pdbx_seq_one_letter_code
_entity_poly.pdbx_strand_id
1 'polypeptide(L)'
;EVDIREYFVTEGVVTADRQREREYTKLLSERIVERYFKENIVLPSHLAAFAAFHQLRISRPELDLYGLLRLPTEDYVFDQAKLLDYLDQLKVILKEMAEHGKLKLSEEIDWDTAELLKEGVSSLGTFHPKKPLVFTKKGALMSQDFKLLYYYQNRLTHYGLEQVFDKAAKNVNEPVIIPVK
;
A
#
# COMPACT_ATOMS: atom_id res chain seq x y z
N GLU A 1 29.26 -1.80 26.15
CA GLU A 1 29.82 -1.96 24.79
C GLU A 1 29.53 -3.39 24.35
N VAL A 2 29.17 -3.62 23.09
CA VAL A 2 28.86 -4.98 22.59
C VAL A 2 30.15 -5.60 22.08
N ASP A 3 30.61 -6.71 22.67
CA ASP A 3 31.78 -7.45 22.18
C ASP A 3 31.36 -8.44 21.08
N ILE A 4 31.76 -8.14 19.84
CA ILE A 4 31.48 -8.94 18.65
C ILE A 4 32.11 -10.33 18.71
N ARG A 5 33.16 -10.52 19.52
CA ARG A 5 33.85 -11.81 19.65
C ARG A 5 32.99 -12.84 20.34
N GLU A 6 32.18 -12.42 21.33
CA GLU A 6 31.28 -13.32 22.06
C GLU A 6 30.28 -14.03 21.13
N TYR A 7 29.91 -13.39 20.02
CA TYR A 7 29.06 -13.99 19.00
C TYR A 7 29.63 -15.29 18.42
N PHE A 8 30.95 -15.38 18.25
CA PHE A 8 31.59 -16.53 17.61
C PHE A 8 32.04 -17.60 18.60
N VAL A 9 31.89 -17.37 19.90
CA VAL A 9 32.43 -18.25 20.95
C VAL A 9 31.33 -19.14 21.52
N THR A 10 31.59 -20.44 21.57
CA THR A 10 30.78 -21.44 22.28
C THR A 10 31.72 -22.16 23.25
N GLU A 11 31.37 -22.21 24.54
CA GLU A 11 32.21 -22.83 25.59
C GLU A 11 33.67 -22.30 25.63
N GLY A 12 33.88 -21.02 25.32
CA GLY A 12 35.21 -20.40 25.32
C GLY A 12 36.03 -20.64 24.04
N VAL A 13 35.52 -21.39 23.07
CA VAL A 13 36.19 -21.68 21.79
C VAL A 13 35.42 -21.07 20.62
N VAL A 14 36.14 -20.44 19.69
CA VAL A 14 35.55 -19.95 18.45
C VAL A 14 35.02 -21.13 17.64
N THR A 15 33.69 -21.18 17.46
CA THR A 15 33.00 -22.32 16.87
C THR A 15 31.99 -21.85 15.83
N ALA A 16 32.01 -22.48 14.66
CA ALA A 16 31.01 -22.25 13.61
C ALA A 16 29.69 -22.95 13.99
N ASP A 17 28.61 -22.18 14.13
CA ASP A 17 27.30 -22.69 14.55
C ASP A 17 26.20 -22.25 13.58
N ARG A 18 25.79 -23.15 12.68
CA ARG A 18 24.76 -22.87 11.67
C ARG A 18 23.37 -22.62 12.26
N GLN A 19 23.06 -23.20 13.41
CA GLN A 19 21.77 -22.98 14.06
C GLN A 19 21.71 -21.55 14.60
N ARG A 20 22.77 -21.12 15.28
CA ARG A 20 22.93 -19.74 15.76
C ARG A 20 22.81 -18.73 14.61
N GLU A 21 23.57 -18.94 13.52
CA GLU A 21 23.49 -18.04 12.34
C GLU A 21 22.07 -17.95 11.77
N ARG A 22 21.33 -19.06 11.73
CA ARG A 22 19.95 -19.08 11.24
C ARG A 22 19.01 -18.27 12.13
N GLU A 23 19.11 -18.41 13.45
CA GLU A 23 18.25 -17.67 14.38
C GLU A 23 18.54 -16.16 14.32
N TYR A 24 19.81 -15.75 14.23
CA TYR A 24 20.14 -14.33 14.07
C TYR A 24 19.72 -13.77 12.71
N THR A 25 19.86 -14.55 11.64
CA THR A 25 19.35 -14.16 10.32
C THR A 25 17.84 -13.96 10.37
N LYS A 26 17.12 -14.85 11.06
CA LYS A 26 15.67 -14.73 11.26
C LYS A 26 15.33 -13.47 12.06
N LEU A 27 15.96 -13.23 13.21
CA LEU A 27 15.73 -12.04 14.03
C LEU A 27 16.00 -10.75 13.26
N LEU A 28 17.09 -10.71 12.48
CA LEU A 28 17.40 -9.59 11.60
C LEU A 28 16.31 -9.40 10.54
N SER A 29 15.86 -10.47 9.90
CA SER A 29 14.81 -10.41 8.88
C SER A 29 13.49 -9.88 9.44
N GLU A 30 13.08 -10.34 10.63
CA GLU A 30 11.88 -9.87 11.33
C GLU A 30 11.99 -8.37 11.64
N ARG A 31 13.16 -7.94 12.13
CA ARG A 31 13.43 -6.53 12.43
C ARG A 31 13.43 -5.64 11.19
N ILE A 32 13.99 -6.13 10.07
CA ILE A 32 13.99 -5.42 8.79
C ILE A 32 12.55 -5.25 8.30
N VAL A 33 11.74 -6.31 8.32
CA VAL A 33 10.34 -6.27 7.90
C VAL A 33 9.52 -5.33 8.78
N GLU A 34 9.67 -5.43 10.10
CA GLU A 34 9.01 -4.51 11.05
C GLU A 34 9.35 -3.05 10.75
N ARG A 35 10.64 -2.74 10.54
CA ARG A 35 11.09 -1.37 10.25
C ARG A 35 10.67 -0.90 8.87
N TYR A 36 10.67 -1.78 7.87
CA TYR A 36 10.20 -1.46 6.53
C TYR A 36 8.75 -0.92 6.55
N PHE A 37 7.86 -1.54 7.32
CA PHE A 37 6.47 -1.06 7.44
C PHE A 37 6.34 0.21 8.27
N LYS A 38 7.02 0.28 9.43
CA LYS A 38 6.95 1.45 10.33
C LYS A 38 7.54 2.71 9.72
N GLU A 39 8.57 2.57 8.89
CA GLU A 39 9.26 3.69 8.26
C GLU A 39 8.69 4.05 6.88
N ASN A 40 7.69 3.31 6.38
CA ASN A 40 6.99 3.64 5.15
C ASN A 40 6.24 4.98 5.30
N ILE A 41 6.55 5.93 4.42
CA ILE A 41 5.82 7.19 4.33
C ILE A 41 4.76 7.05 3.25
N VAL A 42 3.51 7.07 3.68
CA VAL A 42 2.37 6.97 2.80
C VAL A 42 2.10 8.33 2.15
N LEU A 43 2.08 8.34 0.82
CA LEU A 43 1.90 9.52 -0.03
C LEU A 43 0.52 9.50 -0.71
N PRO A 44 0.00 10.65 -1.17
CA PRO A 44 -1.24 10.71 -1.97
C PRO A 44 -1.25 9.77 -3.18
N SER A 45 -0.10 9.60 -3.83
CA SER A 45 0.08 8.70 -4.97
C SER A 45 -0.15 7.23 -4.61
N HIS A 46 0.24 6.81 -3.41
CA HIS A 46 0.02 5.46 -2.91
C HIS A 46 -1.47 5.22 -2.65
N LEU A 47 -2.16 6.16 -2.00
CA LEU A 47 -3.61 6.07 -1.74
C LEU A 47 -4.40 6.03 -3.05
N ALA A 48 -4.14 6.97 -3.96
CA ALA A 48 -4.85 7.05 -5.23
C ALA A 48 -4.68 5.76 -6.05
N ALA A 49 -3.46 5.23 -6.13
CA ALA A 49 -3.19 3.97 -6.82
C ALA A 49 -3.90 2.78 -6.15
N PHE A 50 -3.87 2.71 -4.82
CA PHE A 50 -4.49 1.65 -4.05
C PHE A 50 -6.00 1.63 -4.20
N ALA A 51 -6.68 2.76 -3.94
CA ALA A 51 -8.12 2.86 -4.08
C ALA A 51 -8.57 2.57 -5.52
N ALA A 52 -7.86 3.10 -6.52
CA ALA A 52 -8.19 2.87 -7.93
C ALA A 52 -8.02 1.39 -8.31
N PHE A 53 -6.89 0.76 -7.97
CA PHE A 53 -6.66 -0.65 -8.29
C PHE A 53 -7.71 -1.57 -7.66
N HIS A 54 -8.11 -1.29 -6.41
CA HIS A 54 -9.17 -2.04 -5.75
C HIS A 54 -10.54 -1.82 -6.38
N GLN A 55 -10.88 -0.59 -6.78
CA GLN A 55 -12.09 -0.33 -7.54
C GLN A 55 -12.13 -1.10 -8.86
N LEU A 56 -11.01 -1.15 -9.60
CA LEU A 56 -10.87 -1.95 -10.82
C LEU A 56 -11.13 -3.44 -10.51
N ARG A 57 -10.51 -3.99 -9.47
CA ARG A 57 -10.69 -5.38 -9.04
C ARG A 57 -12.15 -5.71 -8.71
N ILE A 58 -12.84 -4.84 -7.96
CA ILE A 58 -14.25 -5.02 -7.60
C ILE A 58 -15.16 -4.97 -8.84
N SER A 59 -14.82 -4.13 -9.83
CA SER A 59 -15.61 -4.01 -11.06
C SER A 59 -15.48 -5.20 -12.01
N ARG A 60 -14.48 -6.07 -11.80
CA ARG A 60 -14.14 -7.22 -12.64
C ARG A 60 -13.88 -8.48 -11.80
N PRO A 61 -14.87 -8.94 -10.99
CA PRO A 61 -14.69 -10.06 -10.07
C PRO A 61 -14.40 -11.39 -10.77
N GLU A 62 -14.69 -11.50 -12.07
CA GLU A 62 -14.43 -12.66 -12.91
C GLU A 62 -12.95 -12.82 -13.31
N LEU A 63 -12.14 -11.77 -13.16
CA LEU A 63 -10.75 -11.77 -13.58
C LEU A 63 -9.80 -12.00 -12.40
N ASP A 64 -8.80 -12.85 -12.62
CA ASP A 64 -7.65 -12.94 -11.73
C ASP A 64 -6.72 -11.72 -11.92
N LEU A 65 -5.67 -11.63 -11.09
CA LEU A 65 -4.70 -10.54 -11.18
C LEU A 65 -4.13 -10.41 -12.60
N TYR A 66 -3.76 -11.51 -13.24
CA TYR A 66 -3.16 -11.47 -14.58
C TYR A 66 -4.16 -11.01 -15.65
N GLY A 67 -5.44 -11.39 -15.53
CA GLY A 67 -6.53 -10.90 -16.36
C GLY A 67 -6.71 -9.39 -16.22
N LEU A 68 -6.77 -8.88 -15.00
CA LEU A 68 -6.88 -7.45 -14.72
C LEU A 68 -5.73 -6.65 -15.36
N LEU A 69 -4.49 -7.13 -15.20
CA LEU A 69 -3.30 -6.47 -15.73
C LEU A 69 -3.18 -6.49 -17.27
N ARG A 70 -3.99 -7.29 -17.95
CA ARG A 70 -4.04 -7.41 -19.42
C ARG A 70 -5.23 -6.70 -20.04
N LEU A 71 -6.14 -6.14 -19.24
CA LEU A 71 -7.28 -5.39 -19.74
C LEU A 71 -6.82 -4.21 -20.61
N PRO A 72 -7.52 -3.93 -21.72
CA PRO A 72 -7.37 -2.67 -22.44
C PRO A 72 -7.70 -1.51 -21.49
N THR A 73 -6.75 -0.60 -21.31
CA THR A 73 -6.91 0.51 -20.35
C THR A 73 -7.87 1.59 -20.83
N GLU A 74 -8.06 1.67 -22.16
CA GLU A 74 -8.94 2.64 -22.83
C GLU A 74 -10.44 2.40 -22.58
N ASP A 75 -10.81 1.17 -22.22
CA ASP A 75 -12.21 0.77 -21.98
C ASP A 75 -12.64 0.95 -20.52
N TYR A 76 -11.79 1.52 -19.67
CA TYR A 76 -12.05 1.64 -18.25
C TYR A 76 -11.92 3.09 -17.76
N VAL A 77 -13.04 3.60 -17.23
CA VAL A 77 -13.13 4.90 -16.58
C VAL A 77 -13.45 4.66 -15.11
N PHE A 78 -12.64 5.25 -14.22
CA PHE A 78 -12.86 5.15 -12.78
C PHE A 78 -14.05 6.05 -12.37
N ASP A 79 -14.96 5.49 -11.57
CA ASP A 79 -15.99 6.25 -10.87
C ASP A 79 -15.33 7.03 -9.74
N GLN A 80 -15.18 8.35 -9.95
CA GLN A 80 -14.49 9.25 -9.05
C GLN A 80 -15.24 9.43 -7.72
N ALA A 81 -16.58 9.39 -7.71
CA ALA A 81 -17.33 9.58 -6.48
C ALA A 81 -17.07 8.42 -5.51
N LYS A 82 -17.08 7.18 -6.01
CA LYS A 82 -16.69 6.00 -5.22
C LYS A 82 -15.23 6.05 -4.79
N LEU A 83 -14.35 6.54 -5.65
CA LEU A 83 -12.93 6.65 -5.33
C LEU A 83 -12.70 7.61 -4.16
N LEU A 84 -13.39 8.76 -4.14
CA LEU A 84 -13.32 9.72 -3.03
C LEU A 84 -13.82 9.11 -1.72
N ASP A 85 -14.94 8.37 -1.75
CA ASP A 85 -15.45 7.65 -0.57
C ASP A 85 -14.43 6.63 -0.03
N TYR A 86 -13.80 5.85 -0.91
CA TYR A 86 -12.72 4.93 -0.50
C TYR A 86 -11.54 5.66 0.12
N LEU A 87 -11.13 6.79 -0.46
CA LEU A 87 -10.02 7.58 0.07
C LEU A 87 -10.33 8.16 1.45
N ASP A 88 -11.56 8.65 1.68
CA ASP A 88 -11.98 9.13 3.00
C ASP A 88 -11.88 8.03 4.07
N GLN A 89 -12.39 6.84 3.77
CA GLN A 89 -12.32 5.69 4.68
C GLN A 89 -10.86 5.25 4.93
N LEU A 90 -10.04 5.21 3.88
CA LEU A 90 -8.62 4.87 3.99
C LEU A 90 -7.85 5.89 4.84
N LYS A 91 -8.12 7.20 4.68
CA LYS A 91 -7.49 8.25 5.47
C LYS A 91 -7.73 8.05 6.97
N VAL A 92 -8.96 7.73 7.37
CA VAL A 92 -9.30 7.49 8.78
C VAL A 92 -8.45 6.35 9.35
N ILE A 93 -8.42 5.20 8.66
CA ILE A 93 -7.65 4.03 9.08
C ILE A 93 -6.15 4.34 9.14
N LEU A 94 -5.62 4.99 8.10
CA LEU A 94 -4.18 5.30 8.02
C LEU A 94 -3.73 6.27 9.12
N LYS A 95 -4.57 7.24 9.51
CA LYS A 95 -4.29 8.14 10.63
C LYS A 95 -4.21 7.38 11.94
N GLU A 96 -5.18 6.51 12.21
CA GLU A 96 -5.13 5.64 13.39
C GLU A 96 -3.87 4.76 13.40
N MET A 97 -3.49 4.17 12.26
CA MET A 97 -2.27 3.38 12.15
C MET A 97 -0.99 4.20 12.39
N ALA A 98 -0.97 5.45 11.92
CA ALA A 98 0.14 6.37 12.13
C ALA A 98 0.27 6.77 13.61
N GLU A 99 -0.85 7.06 14.29
CA GLU A 99 -0.89 7.33 15.73
C GLU A 99 -0.33 6.17 16.56
N HIS A 100 -0.58 4.93 16.13
CA HIS A 100 -0.03 3.71 16.73
C HIS A 100 1.40 3.37 16.25
N GLY A 101 2.05 4.25 15.48
CA GLY A 101 3.43 4.08 15.01
C GLY A 101 3.64 2.90 14.06
N LYS A 102 2.59 2.48 13.33
CA LYS A 102 2.65 1.37 12.36
C LYS A 102 3.14 1.80 10.98
N LEU A 103 3.07 3.10 10.66
CA LEU A 103 3.54 3.74 9.43
C LEU A 103 3.68 5.26 9.65
N LYS A 104 4.13 5.98 8.63
CA LYS A 104 4.15 7.44 8.59
C LYS A 104 3.25 7.95 7.47
N LEU A 105 2.77 9.18 7.61
CA LEU A 105 1.96 9.87 6.60
C LEU A 105 2.70 11.13 6.15
N SER A 106 2.55 11.49 4.88
CA SER A 106 2.92 12.83 4.44
C SER A 106 1.82 13.85 4.79
N GLU A 107 2.17 15.13 4.82
CA GLU A 107 1.26 16.20 5.24
C GLU A 107 0.03 16.32 4.32
N GLU A 108 0.20 15.99 3.04
CA GLU A 108 -0.86 16.05 2.03
C GLU A 108 -1.99 15.02 2.28
N ILE A 109 -1.76 14.03 3.14
CA ILE A 109 -2.81 13.09 3.56
C ILE A 109 -3.94 13.82 4.32
N ASP A 110 -3.65 14.95 4.97
CA ASP A 110 -4.64 15.75 5.68
C ASP A 110 -5.45 16.69 4.78
N TRP A 111 -5.09 16.83 3.51
CA TRP A 111 -5.80 17.70 2.57
C TRP A 111 -7.23 17.22 2.29
N ASP A 112 -8.03 18.10 1.66
CA ASP A 112 -9.32 17.71 1.10
C ASP A 112 -9.15 16.50 0.17
N THR A 113 -10.08 15.57 0.22
CA THR A 113 -9.93 14.28 -0.46
C THR A 113 -9.92 14.41 -1.98
N ALA A 114 -10.60 15.40 -2.55
CA ALA A 114 -10.52 15.67 -3.98
C ALA A 114 -9.18 16.33 -4.36
N GLU A 115 -8.63 17.19 -3.50
CA GLU A 115 -7.29 17.76 -3.69
C GLU A 115 -6.20 16.70 -3.56
N LEU A 116 -6.28 15.84 -2.55
CA LEU A 116 -5.41 14.68 -2.37
C LEU A 116 -5.44 13.76 -3.57
N LEU A 117 -6.61 13.45 -4.12
CA LEU A 117 -6.72 12.65 -5.34
C LEU A 117 -6.01 13.32 -6.51
N LYS A 118 -6.19 14.63 -6.70
CA LYS A 118 -5.52 15.38 -7.77
C LYS A 118 -4.00 15.34 -7.60
N GLU A 119 -3.51 15.55 -6.39
CA GLU A 119 -2.09 15.48 -6.06
C GLU A 119 -1.52 14.06 -6.23
N GLY A 120 -2.27 13.05 -5.81
CA GLY A 120 -1.88 11.66 -6.01
C GLY A 120 -1.74 11.32 -7.49
N VAL A 121 -2.68 11.76 -8.32
CA VAL A 121 -2.65 11.54 -9.78
C VAL A 121 -1.55 12.35 -10.46
N SER A 122 -1.27 13.60 -10.05
CA SER A 122 -0.20 14.42 -10.63
C SER A 122 1.19 13.84 -10.33
N SER A 123 1.38 13.36 -9.11
CA SER A 123 2.62 12.74 -8.64
C SER A 123 2.83 11.31 -9.16
N LEU A 124 1.78 10.62 -9.60
CA LEU A 124 1.86 9.28 -10.18
C LEU A 124 2.53 9.28 -11.56
N GLY A 125 3.60 8.52 -11.69
CA GLY A 125 4.24 8.30 -12.98
C GLY A 125 4.99 9.51 -13.54
N THR A 126 5.49 10.43 -12.70
CA THR A 126 6.35 11.56 -13.11
C THR A 126 7.53 11.12 -13.99
N PHE A 127 8.04 9.91 -13.77
CA PHE A 127 9.18 9.34 -14.50
C PHE A 127 8.83 8.34 -15.60
N HIS A 128 7.54 8.09 -15.86
CA HIS A 128 7.09 7.10 -16.84
C HIS A 128 6.33 7.74 -18.01
N PRO A 129 6.54 7.28 -19.25
CA PRO A 129 5.81 7.79 -20.41
C PRO A 129 4.31 7.44 -20.36
N LYS A 130 3.96 6.29 -19.74
CA LYS A 130 2.58 5.90 -19.43
C LYS A 130 2.25 6.24 -17.99
N LYS A 131 1.07 6.82 -17.78
CA LYS A 131 0.60 7.25 -16.46
C LYS A 131 -0.26 6.17 -15.79
N PRO A 132 0.05 5.78 -14.54
CA PRO A 132 -0.78 4.83 -13.78
C PRO A 132 -2.21 5.32 -13.61
N LEU A 133 -2.38 6.62 -13.38
CA LEU A 133 -3.66 7.32 -13.37
C LEU A 133 -3.49 8.66 -14.09
N VAL A 134 -4.54 9.12 -14.77
CA VAL A 134 -4.53 10.40 -15.48
C VAL A 134 -5.95 10.94 -15.61
N PHE A 135 -6.09 12.26 -15.42
CA PHE A 135 -7.31 12.97 -15.79
C PHE A 135 -7.29 13.29 -17.29
N THR A 136 -8.31 12.86 -18.01
CA THR A 136 -8.53 13.25 -19.41
C THR A 136 -8.90 14.72 -19.51
N LYS A 137 -8.83 15.28 -20.73
CA LYS A 137 -9.28 16.67 -21.00
C LYS A 137 -10.75 16.91 -20.63
N LYS A 138 -11.58 15.86 -20.59
CA LYS A 138 -13.00 15.92 -20.21
C LYS A 138 -13.22 15.73 -18.69
N GLY A 139 -12.14 15.63 -17.90
CA GLY A 139 -12.20 15.45 -16.45
C GLY A 139 -12.43 14.00 -15.98
N ALA A 140 -12.58 13.03 -16.89
CA ALA A 140 -12.68 11.62 -16.52
C ALA A 140 -11.33 11.07 -16.05
N LEU A 141 -11.34 10.20 -15.03
CA LEU A 141 -10.14 9.55 -14.49
C LEU A 141 -9.95 8.19 -15.18
N MET A 142 -8.77 7.96 -15.74
CA MET A 142 -8.42 6.73 -16.46
C MET A 142 -7.02 6.26 -16.07
N SER A 143 -6.67 5.03 -16.47
CA SER A 143 -5.30 4.51 -16.40
C SER A 143 -4.74 4.39 -17.81
N GLN A 144 -3.41 4.50 -17.97
CA GLN A 144 -2.73 4.13 -19.21
C GLN A 144 -1.91 2.84 -19.06
N ASP A 145 -1.77 2.33 -17.83
CA ASP A 145 -1.01 1.12 -17.54
C ASP A 145 -1.43 0.53 -16.18
N PHE A 146 -2.23 -0.55 -16.22
CA PHE A 146 -2.65 -1.25 -15.01
C PHE A 146 -1.50 -1.96 -14.28
N LYS A 147 -0.40 -2.30 -14.95
CA LYS A 147 0.78 -2.88 -14.29
C LYS A 147 1.49 -1.85 -13.45
N LEU A 148 1.64 -0.63 -13.96
CA LEU A 148 2.18 0.47 -13.16
C LEU A 148 1.22 0.83 -12.02
N LEU A 149 -0.09 0.87 -12.28
CA LEU A 149 -1.08 1.09 -11.21
C LEU A 149 -0.94 0.05 -10.09
N TYR A 150 -0.82 -1.23 -10.44
CA TYR A 150 -0.55 -2.31 -9.49
C TYR A 150 0.80 -2.18 -8.78
N TYR A 151 1.84 -1.74 -9.48
CA TYR A 151 3.14 -1.49 -8.85
C TYR A 151 3.05 -0.44 -7.75
N TYR A 152 2.36 0.68 -8.00
CA TYR A 152 2.22 1.75 -7.01
C TYR A 152 1.31 1.37 -5.84
N GLN A 153 0.28 0.54 -6.05
CA GLN A 153 -0.58 0.11 -4.95
C GLN A 153 0.15 -0.78 -3.93
N ASN A 154 1.20 -1.48 -4.34
CA ASN A 154 1.98 -2.40 -3.49
C ASN A 154 2.54 -1.76 -2.21
N ARG A 155 2.64 -0.43 -2.16
CA ARG A 155 3.04 0.31 -0.96
C ARG A 155 2.04 0.19 0.20
N LEU A 156 0.82 -0.29 -0.05
CA LEU A 156 -0.25 -0.41 0.94
C LEU A 156 -0.82 -1.83 1.13
N THR A 157 -0.47 -2.81 0.28
CA THR A 157 -1.05 -4.17 0.24
C THR A 157 -0.84 -5.04 1.48
N HIS A 158 0.02 -4.62 2.43
CA HIS A 158 0.35 -5.43 3.61
C HIS A 158 -0.17 -4.85 4.92
N TYR A 159 -0.97 -3.79 4.84
CA TYR A 159 -1.56 -3.14 6.01
C TYR A 159 -3.00 -3.62 6.31
N GLY A 160 -3.54 -4.55 5.52
CA GLY A 160 -4.89 -5.10 5.71
C GLY A 160 -6.01 -4.10 5.40
N LEU A 161 -5.75 -3.14 4.51
CA LEU A 161 -6.69 -2.07 4.15
C LEU A 161 -7.81 -2.57 3.22
N GLU A 162 -7.70 -3.79 2.71
CA GLU A 162 -8.63 -4.39 1.75
C GLU A 162 -10.06 -4.49 2.28
N GLN A 163 -10.21 -4.57 3.61
CA GLN A 163 -11.49 -4.61 4.32
C GLN A 163 -12.42 -3.41 4.04
N VAL A 164 -11.87 -2.26 3.66
CA VAL A 164 -12.64 -1.06 3.24
C VAL A 164 -13.53 -1.42 2.04
N PHE A 165 -12.98 -2.20 1.12
CA PHE A 165 -13.65 -2.55 -0.13
C PHE A 165 -14.61 -3.73 0.04
N ASP A 166 -14.33 -4.63 0.97
CA ASP A 166 -15.20 -5.78 1.28
C ASP A 166 -16.53 -5.34 1.91
N LYS A 167 -16.54 -4.23 2.66
CA LYS A 167 -17.77 -3.63 3.24
C LYS A 167 -18.59 -2.87 2.20
N ALA A 168 -17.94 -2.17 1.28
CA ALA A 168 -18.61 -1.49 0.16
C ALA A 168 -19.30 -2.48 -0.80
N ALA A 169 -18.78 -3.70 -0.91
CA ALA A 169 -19.44 -4.79 -1.64
C ALA A 169 -20.64 -5.41 -0.87
N LYS A 170 -20.81 -5.10 0.43
CA LYS A 170 -21.79 -5.74 1.32
C LYS A 170 -22.82 -4.80 1.97
N ASN A 171 -22.76 -3.47 1.77
CA ASN A 171 -23.69 -2.48 2.38
C ASN A 171 -23.81 -2.60 3.93
N VAL A 172 -22.69 -2.68 4.67
CA VAL A 172 -22.72 -2.76 6.14
C VAL A 172 -21.88 -1.65 6.77
N ASN A 173 -22.54 -0.80 7.57
CA ASN A 173 -21.93 0.23 8.43
C ASN A 173 -21.59 -0.37 9.80
N GLU A 174 -20.47 -1.07 9.91
CA GLU A 174 -19.89 -1.46 11.20
C GLU A 174 -18.46 -0.94 11.33
N PRO A 175 -17.98 -0.60 12.53
CA PRO A 175 -16.61 -0.12 12.74
C PRO A 175 -15.57 -1.17 12.29
N VAL A 176 -14.45 -0.69 11.79
CA VAL A 176 -13.32 -1.52 11.36
C VAL A 176 -12.52 -1.91 12.60
N ILE A 177 -12.54 -3.19 12.97
CA ILE A 177 -11.65 -3.72 14.01
C ILE A 177 -10.43 -4.30 13.29
N ILE A 178 -9.33 -3.55 13.31
CA ILE A 178 -8.05 -4.05 12.78
C ILE A 178 -7.46 -4.99 13.83
N PRO A 179 -7.20 -6.28 13.50
CA PRO A 179 -6.49 -7.15 14.42
C PRO A 179 -5.07 -6.60 14.60
N VAL A 180 -4.78 -6.10 15.80
CA VAL A 180 -3.44 -5.77 16.23
C VAL A 180 -2.68 -7.09 16.38
N LYS A 181 -2.01 -7.52 15.31
CA LYS A 181 -0.87 -8.42 15.42
C LYS A 181 0.43 -7.62 15.55
#